data_AF-A0A0C9YMH3-F1
#
_entry.id   AF-A0A0C9YMH3-F1
#
_cell.length_a   1.000
_cell.length_b   1.000
_cell.length_c   1.000
_cell.angle_alpha   90.00
_cell.angle_beta   90.00
_cell.angle_gamma   90.00
#
_symmetry.space_group_name_H-M   'P 1'
#
loop_
_entity.id
_entity.type
_entity.pdbx_description
1 polymer ?
#
loop_
_entity_poly.entity_id
_entity_poly.type
_entity_poly.pdbx_seq_one_letter_code
_entity_poly.pdbx_strand_id
1 'polypeptide(L)'
;MGHLIQPQQGLFYPQQMQHHSSNAPVLNLNDLGKGVPLSSVLALWPLYIVKFKASRTDLFYLTNLSLDIWVGDLVIVEADRGKDLGTIINNSITLKEVEAFEREQREWVTYGDGSPLSPGGQQGSKKEINPKMIYGKAQPQDRQYALFFQVLLISDF
;
A
#
# COMPACT_ATOMS: atom_id res chain seq x y z
N MET A 1 37.48 -22.95 66.09
CA MET A 1 37.11 -23.54 64.79
C MET A 1 35.62 -23.33 64.60
N GLY A 2 35.22 -22.60 63.56
CA GLY A 2 33.81 -22.35 63.22
C GLY A 2 33.45 -20.87 63.08
N HIS A 3 33.96 -20.19 62.04
CA HIS A 3 33.44 -18.89 61.62
C HIS A 3 32.17 -19.11 60.78
N LEU A 4 31.03 -18.65 61.27
CA LEU A 4 29.75 -18.74 60.56
C LEU A 4 29.64 -17.58 59.55
N ILE A 5 29.24 -17.95 58.33
CA ILE A 5 29.30 -17.17 57.10
C ILE A 5 28.19 -16.11 57.05
N GLN A 6 28.58 -14.92 56.60
CA GLN A 6 27.76 -13.76 56.30
C GLN A 6 26.92 -14.02 55.03
N PRO A 7 25.60 -13.74 54.99
CA PRO A 7 24.86 -13.86 53.74
C PRO A 7 25.22 -12.71 52.80
N GLN A 8 25.75 -13.03 51.61
CA GLN A 8 25.88 -12.11 50.48
C GLN A 8 24.49 -11.64 50.04
N GLN A 9 24.28 -10.32 50.04
CA GLN A 9 23.13 -9.68 49.41
C GLN A 9 23.45 -9.52 47.91
N GLY A 10 22.75 -10.29 47.08
CA GLY A 10 22.80 -10.15 45.62
C GLY A 10 22.07 -8.88 45.17
N LEU A 11 22.71 -8.12 44.29
CA LEU A 11 22.15 -6.99 43.57
C LEU A 11 20.95 -7.43 42.73
N PHE A 12 19.76 -6.97 43.09
CA PHE A 12 18.57 -7.03 42.25
C PHE A 12 18.66 -5.93 41.18
N TYR A 13 18.90 -6.33 39.94
CA TYR A 13 18.51 -5.52 38.78
C TYR A 13 17.16 -6.04 38.29
N PRO A 14 16.10 -5.22 38.22
CA PRO A 14 14.96 -5.60 37.41
C PRO A 14 15.41 -5.60 35.94
N GLN A 15 15.62 -6.78 35.37
CA GLN A 15 15.58 -6.94 33.93
C GLN A 15 14.16 -6.54 33.49
N GLN A 16 14.04 -5.33 32.94
CA GLN A 16 12.95 -5.02 32.04
C GLN A 16 13.03 -6.08 30.92
N MET A 17 12.07 -7.01 30.90
CA MET A 17 11.73 -7.75 29.69
C MET A 17 11.26 -6.69 28.67
N GLN A 18 12.22 -6.06 28.01
CA GLN A 18 11.99 -5.51 26.70
C GLN A 18 11.70 -6.71 25.82
N HIS A 19 10.41 -6.94 25.59
CA HIS A 19 9.95 -7.78 24.51
C HIS A 19 10.63 -7.25 23.24
N HIS A 20 11.73 -7.88 22.85
CA HIS A 20 12.23 -7.87 21.49
C HIS A 20 11.21 -8.61 20.63
N SER A 21 10.02 -8.04 20.48
CA SER A 21 9.13 -8.37 19.38
C SER A 21 9.68 -7.57 18.21
N SER A 22 10.37 -8.29 17.34
CA SER A 22 10.50 -8.08 15.90
C SER A 22 10.39 -6.63 15.43
N ASN A 23 11.45 -6.14 14.78
CA ASN A 23 11.49 -4.91 13.99
C ASN A 23 10.58 -4.99 12.74
N ALA A 24 9.38 -5.58 12.88
CA ALA A 24 8.33 -5.53 11.88
C ALA A 24 7.75 -4.11 11.96
N PRO A 25 7.71 -3.35 10.86
CA PRO A 25 7.01 -2.08 10.86
C PRO A 25 5.58 -2.36 11.31
N VAL A 26 5.18 -1.77 12.45
CA VAL A 26 3.78 -1.78 12.90
C VAL A 26 2.98 -1.11 11.79
N LEU A 27 2.31 -1.91 10.96
CA LEU A 27 1.42 -1.42 9.92
C LEU A 27 0.27 -0.70 10.63
N ASN A 28 0.31 0.63 10.61
CA ASN A 28 -0.81 1.43 11.10
C ASN A 28 -2.02 1.11 10.22
N LEU A 29 -3.11 0.63 10.81
CA LEU A 29 -4.34 0.34 10.07
C LEU A 29 -4.88 1.58 9.34
N ASN A 30 -4.51 2.78 9.81
CA ASN A 30 -4.89 4.06 9.20
C ASN A 30 -4.17 4.36 7.87
N ASP A 31 -3.03 3.71 7.60
CA ASP A 31 -2.23 3.90 6.40
C ASP A 31 -2.59 2.90 5.28
N LEU A 32 -3.40 1.90 5.57
CA LEU A 32 -3.76 0.88 4.61
C LEU A 32 -4.65 1.46 3.50
N GLY A 33 -4.39 1.09 2.24
CA GLY A 33 -5.16 1.57 1.09
C GLY A 33 -4.80 3.00 0.67
N LYS A 34 -3.81 3.63 1.31
CA LYS A 34 -3.24 4.92 0.88
C LYS A 34 -2.20 4.75 -0.23
N GLY A 35 -1.61 3.57 -0.37
CA GLY A 35 -0.45 3.33 -1.22
C GLY A 35 0.82 3.98 -0.66
N VAL A 36 1.88 3.96 -1.47
CA VAL A 36 3.17 4.59 -1.13
C VAL A 36 3.50 5.67 -2.15
N PRO A 37 4.27 6.72 -1.80
CA PRO A 37 4.76 7.69 -2.78
C PRO A 37 5.45 6.98 -3.94
N LEU A 38 5.23 7.45 -5.17
CA LEU A 38 5.86 6.86 -6.37
C LEU A 38 7.39 6.75 -6.22
N SER A 39 8.03 7.73 -5.58
CA SER A 39 9.46 7.76 -5.28
C SER A 39 9.95 6.59 -4.41
N SER A 40 9.07 5.95 -3.65
CA SER A 40 9.37 4.79 -2.82
C SER A 40 9.22 3.46 -3.58
N VAL A 41 8.63 3.47 -4.77
CA VAL A 41 8.52 2.31 -5.65
C VAL A 41 9.85 2.14 -6.40
N LEU A 42 10.50 0.99 -6.23
CA LEU A 42 11.76 0.73 -6.93
C LEU A 42 11.54 0.66 -8.45
N ALA A 43 12.50 1.17 -9.22
CA ALA A 43 12.53 1.13 -10.69
C ALA A 43 12.26 -0.27 -11.30
N LEU A 44 12.59 -1.32 -10.55
CA LEU A 44 12.46 -2.72 -10.95
C LEU A 44 11.07 -3.30 -10.66
N TRP A 45 10.22 -2.62 -9.88
CA TRP A 45 8.89 -3.12 -9.56
C TRP A 45 7.91 -2.74 -10.68
N PRO A 46 7.32 -3.73 -11.37
CA PRO A 46 6.37 -3.46 -12.44
C PRO A 46 5.08 -2.85 -11.89
N LEU A 47 4.50 -1.96 -12.68
CA LEU A 47 3.25 -1.29 -12.39
C LEU A 47 2.10 -1.88 -13.20
N TYR A 48 0.93 -1.95 -12.57
CA TYR A 48 -0.29 -2.51 -13.14
C TYR A 48 -1.47 -1.59 -12.88
N ILE A 49 -2.37 -1.51 -13.86
CA ILE A 49 -3.69 -0.93 -13.64
C ILE A 49 -4.65 -2.07 -13.31
N VAL A 50 -5.27 -1.98 -12.15
CA VAL A 50 -6.25 -2.95 -11.67
C VAL A 50 -7.64 -2.31 -11.71
N LYS A 51 -8.60 -3.03 -12.27
CA LYS A 51 -10.01 -2.66 -12.33
C LYS A 51 -10.80 -3.41 -11.26
N PHE A 52 -11.63 -2.67 -10.55
CA PHE A 52 -12.59 -3.15 -9.56
C PHE A 52 -14.01 -3.06 -10.11
N LYS A 53 -14.99 -3.40 -9.27
CA LYS A 53 -16.42 -3.16 -9.55
C LYS A 53 -16.70 -1.66 -9.75
N ALA A 54 -17.85 -1.36 -10.36
CA ALA A 54 -18.29 0.01 -10.67
C ALA A 54 -17.27 0.83 -11.49
N SER A 55 -16.49 0.16 -12.35
CA SER A 55 -15.47 0.76 -13.23
C SER A 55 -14.38 1.55 -12.51
N ARG A 56 -14.16 1.32 -11.21
CA ARG A 56 -13.04 1.93 -10.48
C ARG A 56 -11.73 1.29 -10.93
N THR A 57 -10.72 2.10 -11.21
CA THR A 57 -9.36 1.64 -11.55
C THR A 57 -8.35 2.35 -10.68
N ASP A 58 -7.29 1.66 -10.29
CA ASP A 58 -6.21 2.23 -9.48
C ASP A 58 -4.85 1.60 -9.89
N LEU A 59 -3.76 2.26 -9.49
CA LEU A 59 -2.40 1.89 -9.86
C LEU A 59 -1.76 1.03 -8.76
N PHE A 60 -1.14 -0.08 -9.15
CA PHE A 60 -0.50 -1.00 -8.23
C PHE A 60 0.91 -1.37 -8.65
N TYR A 61 1.77 -1.69 -7.68
CA TYR A 61 3.10 -2.23 -7.88
C TYR A 61 3.19 -3.67 -7.37
N LEU A 62 4.12 -4.44 -7.93
CA LEU A 62 4.40 -5.81 -7.53
C LEU A 62 5.84 -5.96 -7.06
N THR A 63 6.03 -6.48 -5.86
CA THR A 63 7.37 -6.74 -5.29
C THR A 63 7.88 -8.15 -5.61
N ASN A 64 6.97 -9.10 -5.82
CA ASN A 64 7.31 -10.49 -6.18
C ASN A 64 7.33 -10.67 -7.70
N LEU A 65 8.51 -10.51 -8.29
CA LEU A 65 8.75 -10.60 -9.73
C LEU A 65 8.66 -12.02 -10.29
N SER A 66 8.58 -13.05 -9.45
CA SER A 66 8.41 -14.44 -9.89
C SER A 66 6.96 -14.78 -10.26
N LEU A 67 6.02 -13.85 -10.03
CA LEU A 67 4.62 -14.03 -10.37
C LEU A 67 4.35 -13.59 -11.81
N ASP A 68 3.89 -14.53 -12.62
CA ASP A 68 3.43 -14.28 -13.99
C ASP A 68 1.99 -13.73 -13.99
N ILE A 69 1.87 -12.40 -14.04
CA ILE A 69 0.60 -11.65 -13.99
C ILE A 69 0.32 -10.98 -15.34
N TRP A 70 -0.84 -11.31 -15.92
CA TRP A 70 -1.29 -10.85 -17.23
C TRP A 70 -2.61 -10.10 -17.15
N VAL A 71 -2.92 -9.35 -18.22
CA VAL A 71 -4.24 -8.74 -18.40
C VAL A 71 -5.32 -9.84 -18.36
N GLY A 72 -6.36 -9.60 -17.56
CA GLY A 72 -7.45 -10.55 -17.31
C GLY A 72 -7.27 -11.38 -16.03
N ASP A 73 -6.09 -11.39 -15.42
CA ASP A 73 -5.87 -12.09 -14.16
C ASP A 73 -6.55 -11.40 -12.99
N LEU A 74 -7.10 -12.22 -12.08
CA LEU A 74 -7.61 -11.76 -10.80
C LEU A 74 -6.47 -11.72 -9.78
N VAL A 75 -6.34 -10.62 -9.05
CA VAL A 75 -5.28 -10.37 -8.10
C VAL A 75 -5.82 -9.92 -6.75
N ILE A 76 -5.07 -10.24 -5.70
CA ILE A 76 -5.31 -9.77 -4.33
C ILE A 76 -4.45 -8.53 -4.12
N VAL A 77 -5.07 -7.43 -3.72
CA VAL A 77 -4.42 -6.11 -3.65
C VAL A 77 -4.68 -5.42 -2.32
N GLU A 78 -3.85 -4.43 -1.99
CA GLU A 78 -4.06 -3.55 -0.83
C GLU A 78 -5.31 -2.68 -0.98
N ALA A 79 -6.12 -2.60 0.08
CA ALA A 79 -7.34 -1.80 0.16
C ALA A 79 -7.50 -1.17 1.55
N ASP A 80 -8.37 -0.15 1.65
CA ASP A 80 -8.56 0.70 2.85
C ASP A 80 -8.82 -0.07 4.16
N ARG A 81 -9.33 -1.30 4.07
CA ARG A 81 -9.66 -2.15 5.23
C ARG A 81 -9.04 -3.55 5.17
N GLY A 82 -8.03 -3.76 4.33
CA GLY A 82 -7.39 -5.05 4.20
C GLY A 82 -6.95 -5.33 2.78
N LYS A 83 -7.53 -6.39 2.25
CA LYS A 83 -7.27 -6.89 0.91
C LYS A 83 -8.54 -6.81 0.08
N ASP A 84 -8.42 -6.49 -1.19
CA ASP A 84 -9.52 -6.54 -2.15
C ASP A 84 -9.15 -7.40 -3.37
N LEU A 85 -10.15 -7.74 -4.17
CA LEU A 85 -9.99 -8.46 -5.42
C LEU A 85 -10.21 -7.55 -6.62
N GLY A 86 -9.22 -7.52 -7.51
CA GLY A 86 -9.28 -6.73 -8.73
C GLY A 86 -8.78 -7.50 -9.95
N THR A 87 -9.17 -7.04 -11.14
CA THR A 87 -8.75 -7.64 -12.42
C THR A 87 -7.70 -6.75 -13.08
N ILE A 88 -6.59 -7.35 -13.52
CA ILE A 88 -5.55 -6.61 -14.26
C ILE A 88 -6.11 -6.20 -15.62
N ILE A 89 -6.00 -4.90 -15.94
CA ILE A 89 -6.40 -4.35 -17.24
C ILE A 89 -5.25 -3.74 -18.03
N ASN A 90 -4.12 -3.45 -17.38
CA ASN A 90 -2.88 -3.03 -18.03
C ASN A 90 -1.68 -3.51 -17.20
N ASN A 91 -0.67 -4.08 -17.86
CA ASN A 91 0.59 -4.58 -17.27
C ASN A 91 1.85 -3.99 -17.92
N SER A 92 1.72 -2.99 -18.79
CA SER A 92 2.83 -2.40 -19.55
C SER A 92 3.25 -1.02 -19.04
N ILE A 93 2.79 -0.62 -17.85
CA ILE A 93 3.12 0.70 -17.30
C ILE A 93 4.55 0.68 -16.76
N THR A 94 5.40 1.50 -17.36
CA THR A 94 6.77 1.73 -16.87
C THR A 94 6.81 2.95 -15.95
N LEU A 95 7.68 2.93 -14.94
CA LEU A 95 7.91 4.10 -14.08
C LEU A 95 8.30 5.35 -14.89
N LYS A 96 9.03 5.16 -16.00
CA LYS A 96 9.40 6.25 -16.92
C LYS A 96 8.18 6.92 -17.55
N GLU A 97 7.13 6.17 -17.90
CA GLU A 97 5.88 6.75 -18.42
C GLU A 97 5.14 7.53 -17.34
N VAL A 98 5.16 7.05 -16.09
CA VAL A 98 4.58 7.76 -14.95
C VAL A 98 5.36 9.04 -14.63
N GLU A 99 6.70 8.97 -14.58
CA GLU A 99 7.57 10.13 -14.36
C GLU A 99 7.45 11.16 -15.50
N ALA A 100 7.33 10.72 -16.76
CA ALA A 100 7.11 11.61 -17.88
C ALA A 100 5.76 12.32 -17.79
N PHE A 101 4.70 11.60 -17.38
CA PHE A 101 3.38 12.18 -17.14
C PHE A 101 3.41 13.22 -16.01
N GLU A 102 4.09 12.93 -14.90
CA GLU A 102 4.25 13.90 -13.81
C GLU A 102 5.06 15.14 -14.23
N ARG A 103 6.11 14.94 -15.04
CA ARG A 103 6.94 16.05 -15.55
C ARG A 103 6.14 16.95 -16.49
N GLU A 104 5.42 16.39 -17.46
CA GLU A 104 4.60 17.16 -18.40
C GLU A 104 3.50 17.95 -17.68
N GLN A 105 2.85 17.33 -16.68
CA GLN A 105 1.88 18.02 -15.82
C GLN A 105 2.53 19.17 -15.02
N ARG A 106 3.77 19.01 -14.55
CA ARG A 106 4.52 20.06 -13.83
C ARG A 106 4.93 21.20 -14.76
N GLU A 107 5.36 20.88 -15.98
CA GLU A 107 5.80 21.85 -16.99
C GLU A 107 4.65 22.76 -17.45
N TRP A 108 3.43 22.23 -17.62
CA TRP A 108 2.24 23.04 -17.92
C TRP A 108 2.00 24.12 -16.85
N VAL A 109 2.19 23.79 -15.57
CA VAL A 109 1.98 24.72 -14.46
C VAL A 109 3.07 25.81 -14.38
N THR A 110 4.25 25.56 -14.95
CA THR A 110 5.39 26.50 -14.92
C THR A 110 5.38 27.50 -16.09
N TYR A 111 4.82 27.15 -17.24
CA TYR A 111 4.78 28.03 -18.42
C TYR A 111 3.43 28.73 -18.66
N GLY A 112 2.41 28.41 -17.87
CA GLY A 112 1.14 29.15 -17.82
C GLY A 112 1.26 30.40 -16.96
N ASP A 113 1.35 31.54 -17.61
CA ASP A 113 1.23 32.91 -17.09
C ASP A 113 0.40 33.03 -15.79
N GLY A 114 1.00 33.65 -14.78
CA GLY A 114 0.53 33.64 -13.39
C GLY A 114 -0.87 34.19 -13.19
N SER A 115 -1.71 33.44 -12.49
CA SER A 115 -2.85 33.99 -11.74
C SER A 115 -3.10 33.15 -10.48
N PRO A 116 -3.15 33.76 -9.28
CA PRO A 116 -3.55 33.07 -8.07
C PRO A 116 -5.06 32.83 -8.16
N LEU A 117 -5.44 31.62 -8.58
CA LEU A 117 -6.84 31.23 -8.58
C LEU A 117 -7.32 31.13 -7.13
N SER A 118 -8.46 31.76 -6.89
CA SER A 118 -9.11 32.03 -5.61
C SER A 118 -9.30 30.78 -4.72
N PRO A 119 -9.42 30.94 -3.38
CA PRO A 119 -9.60 29.84 -2.43
C PRO A 119 -11.04 29.28 -2.45
N GLY A 120 -11.52 28.79 -3.60
CA GLY A 120 -12.91 28.34 -3.73
C GLY A 120 -13.31 27.64 -5.03
N GLY A 121 -12.40 27.39 -5.97
CA GLY A 121 -12.70 26.67 -7.21
C GLY A 121 -11.98 25.33 -7.25
N GLN A 122 -12.72 24.25 -7.54
CA GLN A 122 -12.24 22.86 -7.62
C GLN A 122 -10.89 22.76 -8.35
N GLN A 123 -9.84 22.68 -7.56
CA GLN A 123 -8.49 22.40 -7.98
C GLN A 123 -8.52 20.95 -8.50
N GLY A 124 -8.38 20.78 -9.81
CA GLY A 124 -7.95 19.52 -10.40
C GLY A 124 -6.72 19.09 -9.61
N SER A 125 -6.94 18.15 -8.71
CA SER A 125 -6.04 17.92 -7.59
C SER A 125 -4.71 17.48 -8.19
N LYS A 126 -3.61 18.10 -7.76
CA LYS A 126 -2.29 17.48 -7.83
C LYS A 126 -2.39 16.15 -7.08
N LYS A 127 -2.92 15.12 -7.74
CA LYS A 127 -3.20 13.85 -7.09
C LYS A 127 -1.87 13.13 -7.16
N GLU A 128 -1.10 13.29 -6.09
CA GLU A 128 0.07 12.47 -5.80
C GLU A 128 -0.29 11.02 -6.13
N ILE A 129 0.43 10.44 -7.09
CA ILE A 129 0.23 9.07 -7.49
C ILE A 129 0.85 8.22 -6.39
N ASN A 130 -0.01 7.51 -5.65
CA ASN A 130 0.42 6.62 -4.59
C ASN A 130 0.07 5.18 -4.98
N PRO A 131 0.97 4.47 -5.71
CA PRO A 131 0.71 3.09 -6.09
C PRO A 131 0.52 2.21 -4.85
N LYS A 132 -0.45 1.30 -4.94
CA LYS A 132 -0.76 0.30 -3.91
C LYS A 132 -0.11 -1.03 -4.20
N MET A 133 -0.03 -1.94 -3.24
CA MET A 133 0.66 -3.21 -3.45
C MET A 133 -0.26 -4.31 -3.99
N ILE A 134 0.25 -5.13 -4.93
CA ILE A 134 -0.31 -6.44 -5.25
C ILE A 134 0.30 -7.48 -4.30
N TYR A 135 -0.53 -8.19 -3.53
CA TYR A 135 -0.09 -9.28 -2.66
C TYR A 135 0.15 -10.59 -3.42
N GLY A 136 -0.60 -10.82 -4.51
CA GLY A 136 -0.41 -11.98 -5.37
C GLY A 136 -1.59 -12.27 -6.28
N LYS A 137 -1.47 -13.37 -7.04
CA LYS A 137 -2.52 -13.87 -7.93
C LYS A 137 -3.62 -14.54 -7.11
N ALA A 138 -4.88 -14.18 -7.37
CA ALA A 138 -6.01 -14.74 -6.64
C ALA A 138 -6.27 -16.20 -7.07
N GLN A 139 -6.48 -17.06 -6.08
CA GLN A 139 -6.90 -18.44 -6.26
C GLN A 139 -8.43 -18.55 -6.37
N PRO A 140 -8.98 -19.66 -6.87
CA PRO A 140 -10.43 -19.87 -6.93
C PRO A 140 -11.14 -19.70 -5.58
N GLN A 141 -10.47 -20.04 -4.47
CA GLN A 141 -10.98 -19.88 -3.12
C GLN A 141 -11.12 -18.41 -2.72
N ASP A 142 -10.25 -17.54 -3.25
CA ASP A 142 -10.27 -16.12 -2.90
C ASP A 142 -11.52 -15.40 -3.42
N ARG A 143 -12.11 -15.91 -4.52
CA ARG A 143 -13.36 -15.37 -5.09
C ARG A 143 -14.52 -15.36 -4.10
N GLN A 144 -14.49 -16.23 -3.09
CA GLN A 144 -15.54 -16.29 -2.08
C GLN A 144 -15.51 -15.05 -1.17
N TYR A 145 -14.33 -14.49 -0.88
CA TYR A 145 -14.22 -13.24 -0.12
C TYR A 145 -14.89 -12.05 -0.85
N ALA A 146 -14.78 -11.98 -2.18
CA ALA A 146 -15.46 -10.94 -2.98
C ALA A 146 -17.00 -11.04 -2.97
N LEU A 147 -17.56 -12.22 -2.68
CA LEU A 147 -19.00 -12.43 -2.50
C LEU A 147 -19.45 -12.15 -1.07
N PHE A 148 -18.64 -12.51 -0.06
CA PHE A 148 -18.95 -12.19 1.35
C PHE A 148 -18.95 -10.68 1.61
N PHE A 149 -18.02 -9.91 1.03
CA PHE A 149 -18.07 -8.44 1.10
C PHE A 149 -19.28 -7.85 0.36
N GLN A 150 -19.80 -8.52 -0.67
CA GLN A 150 -21.02 -8.09 -1.36
C GLN A 150 -22.27 -8.30 -0.49
N VAL A 151 -22.36 -9.39 0.27
CA VAL A 151 -23.51 -9.67 1.15
C VAL A 151 -23.56 -8.71 2.34
N LEU A 152 -22.42 -8.40 2.96
CA LEU A 152 -22.38 -7.43 4.07
C LEU A 152 -22.77 -6.02 3.61
N LEU A 153 -22.37 -5.57 2.43
CA LEU A 153 -22.70 -4.22 1.92
C LEU A 153 -24.18 -4.06 1.51
N ILE A 154 -24.90 -5.17 1.29
CA ILE A 154 -26.35 -5.15 1.03
C ILE A 154 -27.15 -5.29 2.34
N SER A 155 -26.51 -5.65 3.46
CA SER A 155 -27.19 -5.91 4.74
C SER A 155 -27.27 -4.70 5.68
N ASP A 156 -26.76 -3.54 5.28
CA ASP A 156 -26.87 -2.27 6.01
C ASP A 156 -28.04 -1.39 5.51
N PHE A 157 -29.21 -2.00 5.24
CA PHE A 157 -30.46 -1.28 4.99
C PHE A 157 -31.66 -2.02 5.58
#